data_AF-A0A397Y3U1-F1
#
_entry.id   AF-A0A397Y3U1-F1
#
_cell.length_a   1.000
_cell.length_b   1.000
_cell.length_c   1.000
_cell.angle_alpha   90.00
_cell.angle_beta   90.00
_cell.angle_gamma   90.00
#
_symmetry.space_group_name_H-M   'P 1'
#
loop_
_entity.id
_entity.type
_entity.pdbx_description
1 polymer ?
#
loop_
_entity_poly.entity_id
_entity_poly.type
_entity_poly.pdbx_seq_one_letter_code
_entity_poly.pdbx_strand_id
1 'polypeptide(L)'
;MYMGHDLPDWTTMDIKAYLLYEPGCEPRNMHIPCIRRGEDEGPYYTHEEEERLINKQFEESKGFDIDFKQFRYVFNYKPLDFDDDEMAIEPETTRELMDRLSRESLEKYNEKEATHYEFVKVTKANYYNSATAATVYFITYQGKAPSYDEPRDFRAKVVHNYHTPAKYISCEMKPCKNVHFIENAEKEDVKRTKVYEISFFFC
;
A
#
# COMPACT_ATOMS: atom_id res chain seq x y z
N MET A 1 -38.35 -19.43 0.79
CA MET A 1 -36.96 -19.80 0.43
C MET A 1 -36.10 -18.58 0.70
N TYR A 2 -35.58 -18.47 1.92
CA TYR A 2 -34.66 -17.40 2.34
C TYR A 2 -33.25 -17.87 1.98
N MET A 3 -32.58 -17.23 1.03
CA MET A 3 -31.19 -17.51 0.69
C MET A 3 -30.49 -16.19 0.34
N GLY A 4 -29.57 -15.76 1.21
CA GLY A 4 -28.29 -15.22 0.73
C GLY A 4 -27.95 -13.74 0.90
N HIS A 5 -28.58 -12.97 1.80
CA HIS A 5 -28.17 -11.56 2.03
C HIS A 5 -27.31 -11.31 3.28
N ASP A 6 -27.02 -12.34 4.08
CA ASP A 6 -26.34 -12.18 5.38
C ASP A 6 -24.83 -12.52 5.35
N LEU A 7 -24.29 -12.93 4.20
CA LEU A 7 -22.84 -13.11 4.07
C LEU A 7 -22.21 -11.77 3.66
N PRO A 8 -21.21 -11.27 4.42
CA PRO A 8 -20.51 -10.04 4.05
C PRO A 8 -19.92 -10.18 2.65
N ASP A 9 -19.92 -9.08 1.88
CA ASP A 9 -19.31 -9.06 0.56
C ASP A 9 -17.83 -9.45 0.71
N TRP A 10 -17.49 -10.65 0.24
CA TRP A 10 -16.16 -11.23 0.36
C TRP A 10 -15.08 -10.32 -0.25
N THR A 11 -15.44 -9.43 -1.19
CA THR A 11 -14.51 -8.48 -1.83
C THR A 11 -14.03 -7.39 -0.85
N THR A 12 -14.76 -7.18 0.25
CA THR A 12 -14.41 -6.25 1.32
C THR A 12 -13.75 -6.93 2.53
N MET A 13 -13.74 -8.27 2.57
CA MET A 13 -13.10 -9.00 3.66
C MET A 13 -11.57 -8.93 3.54
N ASP A 14 -10.92 -8.68 4.66
CA ASP A 14 -9.48 -8.81 4.77
C ASP A 14 -9.14 -10.27 5.16
N ILE A 15 -8.51 -10.97 4.23
CA ILE A 15 -8.13 -12.37 4.42
C ILE A 15 -6.79 -12.39 5.16
N LYS A 16 -6.73 -13.03 6.33
CA LYS A 16 -5.46 -13.18 7.05
C LYS A 16 -4.46 -13.98 6.21
N ALA A 17 -3.20 -13.67 6.39
CA ALA A 17 -2.14 -14.46 5.80
C ALA A 17 -2.18 -15.88 6.37
N TYR A 18 -2.01 -16.88 5.51
CA TYR A 18 -1.90 -18.28 5.88
C TYR A 18 -0.80 -18.96 5.06
N LEU A 19 -0.16 -19.94 5.67
CA LEU A 19 0.90 -20.73 5.06
C LEU A 19 0.35 -21.51 3.85
N LEU A 20 1.02 -21.37 2.72
CA LEU A 20 0.82 -22.24 1.56
C LEU A 20 1.83 -23.39 1.57
N TYR A 21 3.13 -23.06 1.70
CA TYR A 21 4.20 -24.03 1.60
C TYR A 21 5.36 -23.71 2.53
N GLU A 22 5.95 -24.76 3.09
CA GLU A 22 7.25 -24.72 3.74
C GLU A 22 8.37 -24.56 2.71
N PRO A 23 9.53 -23.98 3.09
CA PRO A 23 10.69 -23.90 2.22
C PRO A 23 11.09 -25.28 1.69
N GLY A 24 11.17 -25.42 0.37
CA GLY A 24 11.53 -26.67 -0.31
C GLY A 24 10.35 -27.61 -0.57
N CYS A 25 9.16 -27.30 -0.05
CA CYS A 25 7.93 -28.06 -0.25
C CYS A 25 7.01 -27.45 -1.32
N GLU A 26 7.46 -26.41 -2.03
CA GLU A 26 6.70 -25.74 -3.08
C GLU A 26 6.49 -26.66 -4.30
N PRO A 27 5.33 -26.58 -4.98
CA PRO A 27 5.13 -27.28 -6.24
C PRO A 27 6.16 -26.85 -7.29
N ARG A 28 6.68 -27.79 -8.09
CA ARG A 28 7.70 -27.52 -9.12
C ARG A 28 7.32 -26.44 -10.13
N ASN A 29 6.02 -26.28 -10.38
CA ASN A 29 5.46 -25.31 -11.33
C ASN A 29 4.89 -24.07 -10.64
N MET A 30 5.11 -23.90 -9.34
CA MET A 30 4.67 -22.71 -8.63
C MET A 30 5.64 -21.56 -8.91
N HIS A 31 5.10 -20.40 -9.28
CA HIS A 31 5.85 -19.16 -9.23
C HIS A 31 6.18 -18.83 -7.77
N ILE A 32 7.44 -19.03 -7.41
CA ILE A 32 8.01 -18.64 -6.12
C ILE A 32 8.31 -17.15 -6.19
N PRO A 33 7.82 -16.34 -5.22
CA PRO A 33 8.15 -14.92 -5.15
C PRO A 33 9.66 -14.68 -5.31
N CYS A 34 10.03 -13.84 -6.28
CA CYS A 34 11.42 -13.49 -6.57
C CYS A 34 12.12 -12.78 -5.39
N ILE A 35 11.34 -12.24 -4.45
CA ILE A 35 11.81 -11.55 -3.25
C ILE A 35 11.35 -12.36 -2.02
N ARG A 36 12.26 -13.17 -1.47
CA ARG A 36 12.07 -13.92 -0.21
C ARG A 36 13.38 -14.02 0.57
N ARG A 37 13.30 -14.30 1.88
CA ARG A 37 14.50 -14.58 2.69
C ARG A 37 15.11 -15.92 2.29
N GLY A 38 16.44 -15.98 2.19
CA GLY A 38 17.14 -17.23 1.95
C GLY A 38 16.99 -18.23 3.10
N GLU A 39 17.09 -19.53 2.83
CA GLU A 39 17.03 -20.55 3.88
C GLU A 39 18.18 -20.42 4.88
N ASP A 40 19.34 -19.97 4.43
CA ASP A 40 20.53 -19.78 5.27
C ASP A 40 20.59 -18.39 5.92
N GLU A 41 19.58 -17.54 5.70
CA GLU A 41 19.53 -16.18 6.22
C GLU A 41 18.65 -16.10 7.48
N GLY A 42 19.26 -15.67 8.59
CA GLY A 42 18.54 -15.37 9.83
C GLY A 42 17.71 -14.07 9.72
N PRO A 43 16.77 -13.83 10.66
CA PRO A 43 16.40 -14.69 11.79
C PRO A 43 15.66 -15.97 11.37
N TYR A 44 15.77 -17.03 12.18
CA TYR A 44 15.09 -18.31 11.95
C TYR A 44 13.79 -18.38 12.75
N TYR A 45 12.79 -17.65 12.29
CA TYR A 45 11.45 -17.69 12.86
C TYR A 45 10.75 -19.02 12.54
N THR A 46 9.87 -19.48 13.44
CA THR A 46 8.91 -20.55 13.10
C THR A 46 7.88 -20.04 12.10
N HIS A 47 7.14 -20.94 11.45
CA HIS A 47 6.08 -20.52 10.52
C HIS A 47 5.01 -19.68 11.24
N GLU A 48 4.67 -19.97 12.50
CA GLU A 48 3.68 -19.17 13.25
C GLU A 48 4.20 -17.77 13.60
N GLU A 49 5.51 -17.63 13.82
CA GLU A 49 6.14 -16.32 14.05
C GLU A 49 6.15 -15.48 12.78
N GLU A 50 6.50 -16.06 11.63
CA GLU A 50 6.38 -15.39 10.33
C GLU A 50 4.93 -15.04 9.99
N GLU A 51 3.98 -15.95 10.27
CA GLU A 51 2.55 -15.71 10.06
C GLU A 51 2.05 -14.52 10.90
N ARG A 52 2.45 -14.43 12.17
CA ARG A 52 2.15 -13.27 13.01
C ARG A 52 2.76 -11.99 12.46
N LEU A 53 3.98 -12.06 11.93
CA LEU A 53 4.70 -10.90 11.40
C LEU A 53 4.07 -10.38 10.10
N ILE A 54 3.74 -11.24 9.14
CA ILE A 54 3.07 -10.83 7.91
C ILE A 54 1.67 -10.30 8.19
N ASN A 55 0.90 -10.91 9.10
CA ASN A 55 -0.42 -10.42 9.50
C ASN A 55 -0.33 -9.05 10.17
N LYS A 56 0.69 -8.82 11.02
CA LYS A 56 0.95 -7.51 11.60
C LYS A 56 1.25 -6.45 10.53
N GLN A 57 2.13 -6.75 9.58
CA GLN A 57 2.45 -5.84 8.47
C GLN A 57 1.22 -5.59 7.58
N PHE A 58 0.40 -6.62 7.36
CA PHE A 58 -0.86 -6.49 6.65
C PHE A 58 -1.82 -5.54 7.38
N GLU A 59 -2.03 -5.71 8.69
CA GLU A 59 -2.92 -4.87 9.50
C GLU A 59 -2.45 -3.41 9.54
N GLU A 60 -1.15 -3.19 9.75
CA GLU A 60 -0.55 -1.85 9.83
C GLU A 60 -0.60 -1.10 8.49
N SER A 61 -0.41 -1.81 7.39
CA SER A 61 -0.35 -1.21 6.05
C SER A 61 -1.61 -1.36 5.22
N LYS A 62 -2.60 -2.12 5.70
CA LYS A 62 -3.76 -2.62 4.93
C LYS A 62 -3.34 -3.43 3.69
N GLY A 63 -2.26 -4.22 3.80
CA GLY A 63 -1.73 -5.09 2.74
C GLY A 63 -0.85 -4.42 1.68
N PHE A 64 -0.68 -3.09 1.72
CA PHE A 64 0.12 -2.35 0.73
C PHE A 64 1.63 -2.46 0.98
N ASP A 65 2.06 -2.51 2.24
CA ASP A 65 3.46 -2.48 2.64
C ASP A 65 3.81 -3.77 3.41
N ILE A 66 4.22 -4.80 2.67
CA ILE A 66 4.73 -6.08 3.18
C ILE A 66 6.19 -6.24 2.73
N ASP A 67 7.09 -6.48 3.67
CA ASP A 67 8.50 -6.77 3.41
C ASP A 67 8.71 -8.27 3.24
N PHE A 68 8.52 -8.76 2.00
CA PHE A 68 8.63 -10.18 1.69
C PHE A 68 10.03 -10.77 1.91
N LYS A 69 11.07 -9.94 2.03
CA LYS A 69 12.43 -10.37 2.39
C LYS A 69 12.53 -10.87 3.83
N GLN A 70 11.47 -10.70 4.63
CA GLN A 70 11.38 -11.23 5.99
C GLN A 70 10.72 -12.60 6.08
N PHE A 71 10.37 -13.23 4.95
CA PHE A 71 9.70 -14.53 4.98
C PHE A 71 10.48 -15.58 4.22
N ARG A 72 10.70 -16.72 4.87
CA ARG A 72 11.19 -17.93 4.22
C ARG A 72 10.02 -18.77 3.72
N TYR A 73 8.93 -18.81 4.47
CA TYR A 73 7.73 -19.57 4.15
C TYR A 73 6.91 -18.86 3.07
N VAL A 74 6.21 -19.64 2.25
CA VAL A 74 5.35 -19.09 1.19
C VAL A 74 3.95 -18.91 1.74
N PHE A 75 3.49 -17.66 1.78
CA PHE A 75 2.13 -17.29 2.18
C PHE A 75 1.25 -17.03 0.96
N ASN A 76 -0.07 -16.93 1.19
CA ASN A 76 -1.05 -16.58 0.16
C ASN A 76 -0.85 -15.17 -0.43
N TYR A 77 -0.21 -14.26 0.30
CA TYR A 77 0.20 -12.95 -0.18
C TYR A 77 1.55 -13.03 -0.89
N LYS A 78 1.65 -12.37 -2.05
CA LYS A 78 2.87 -12.35 -2.86
C LYS A 78 3.18 -10.94 -3.37
N PRO A 79 4.46 -10.58 -3.53
CA PRO A 79 4.83 -9.40 -4.32
C PRO A 79 4.48 -9.68 -5.79
N LEU A 80 3.99 -8.67 -6.49
CA LEU A 80 3.77 -8.75 -7.93
C LEU A 80 5.07 -8.42 -8.67
N ASP A 81 5.51 -9.32 -9.55
CA ASP A 81 6.50 -8.98 -10.56
C ASP A 81 5.78 -8.38 -11.77
N PHE A 82 6.18 -7.18 -12.18
CA PHE A 82 5.54 -6.48 -13.30
C PHE A 82 6.02 -6.98 -14.67
N ASP A 83 7.16 -7.67 -14.70
CA ASP A 83 7.77 -8.18 -15.91
C ASP A 83 7.43 -9.67 -16.15
N ASP A 84 6.66 -10.27 -15.23
CA ASP A 84 6.00 -11.57 -15.42
C ASP A 84 4.66 -11.36 -16.16
N ASP A 85 4.30 -12.23 -17.09
CA ASP A 85 3.08 -12.14 -17.89
C ASP A 85 1.94 -13.04 -17.36
N GLU A 86 2.12 -13.73 -16.23
CA GLU A 86 1.11 -14.66 -15.67
C GLU A 86 -0.21 -13.99 -15.22
N MET A 87 -0.22 -12.67 -15.02
CA MET A 87 -1.34 -11.95 -14.37
C MET A 87 -2.29 -11.28 -15.36
N ALA A 88 -1.92 -11.24 -16.63
CA ALA A 88 -2.69 -10.63 -17.69
C ALA A 88 -2.91 -11.65 -18.82
N ILE A 89 -3.90 -11.38 -19.67
CA ILE A 89 -4.15 -12.18 -20.85
C ILE A 89 -3.65 -11.37 -22.04
N GLU A 90 -2.83 -12.00 -22.88
CA GLU A 90 -2.37 -11.39 -24.13
C GLU A 90 -3.53 -10.76 -24.91
N PRO A 91 -3.36 -9.52 -25.43
CA PRO A 91 -2.09 -8.84 -25.61
C PRO A 91 -1.65 -7.93 -24.45
N GLU A 92 -2.42 -7.84 -23.36
CA GLU A 92 -2.06 -7.00 -22.20
C GLU A 92 -0.97 -7.68 -21.36
N THR A 93 0.09 -6.94 -21.03
CA THR A 93 1.12 -7.38 -20.07
C THR A 93 0.68 -7.11 -18.63
N THR A 94 1.30 -7.76 -17.64
CA THR A 94 1.01 -7.49 -16.22
C THR A 94 1.23 -6.02 -15.85
N ARG A 95 2.28 -5.39 -16.39
CA ARG A 95 2.52 -3.96 -16.19
C ARG A 95 1.38 -3.10 -16.74
N GLU A 96 0.93 -3.38 -17.96
CA GLU A 96 -0.18 -2.64 -18.57
C GLU A 96 -1.50 -2.83 -17.81
N LEU A 97 -1.76 -4.04 -17.33
CA LEU A 97 -2.89 -4.33 -16.44
C LEU A 97 -2.82 -3.47 -15.18
N MET A 98 -1.67 -3.45 -14.49
CA MET A 98 -1.50 -2.64 -13.27
C MET A 98 -1.63 -1.15 -13.53
N ASP A 99 -1.09 -0.66 -14.65
CA ASP A 99 -1.22 0.73 -15.07
C ASP A 99 -2.68 1.10 -15.36
N ARG A 100 -3.44 0.22 -16.04
CA ARG A 100 -4.86 0.41 -16.33
C ARG A 100 -5.70 0.44 -15.06
N LEU A 101 -5.54 -0.56 -14.18
CA LEU A 101 -6.24 -0.58 -12.89
C LEU A 101 -5.91 0.65 -12.03
N SER A 102 -4.66 1.11 -12.06
CA SER A 102 -4.24 2.33 -11.37
C SER A 102 -4.92 3.58 -11.93
N ARG A 103 -4.94 3.76 -13.26
CA ARG A 103 -5.63 4.88 -13.92
C ARG A 103 -7.11 4.92 -13.57
N GLU A 104 -7.82 3.81 -13.75
CA GLU A 104 -9.25 3.71 -13.47
C GLU A 104 -9.56 3.97 -11.97
N SER A 105 -8.68 3.53 -11.06
CA SER A 105 -8.83 3.82 -9.63
C SER A 105 -8.60 5.31 -9.32
N LEU A 106 -7.66 5.96 -10.01
CA LEU A 106 -7.37 7.38 -9.85
C LEU A 106 -8.48 8.26 -10.43
N GLU A 107 -9.07 7.88 -11.56
CA GLU A 107 -10.24 8.55 -12.13
C GLU A 107 -11.40 8.57 -11.14
N LYS A 108 -11.70 7.43 -10.51
CA LYS A 108 -12.73 7.34 -9.45
C LYS A 108 -12.41 8.22 -8.23
N TYR A 109 -11.14 8.29 -7.84
CA TYR A 109 -10.70 9.18 -6.77
C TYR A 109 -10.88 10.65 -7.15
N ASN A 110 -10.47 11.03 -8.36
CA ASN A 110 -10.62 12.37 -8.91
C ASN A 110 -12.09 12.81 -8.93
N GLU A 111 -12.98 11.95 -9.43
CA GLU A 111 -14.43 12.19 -9.42
C GLU A 111 -14.98 12.39 -8.01
N LYS A 112 -14.60 11.51 -7.08
CA LYS A 112 -15.10 11.52 -5.70
C LYS A 112 -14.61 12.75 -4.92
N GLU A 113 -13.34 13.10 -5.05
CA GLU A 113 -12.69 14.14 -4.26
C GLU A 113 -12.62 15.49 -5.01
N ALA A 114 -13.19 15.58 -6.22
CA ALA A 114 -13.11 16.74 -7.11
C ALA A 114 -11.66 17.20 -7.39
N THR A 115 -10.77 16.23 -7.65
CA THR A 115 -9.35 16.47 -7.95
C THR A 115 -9.00 16.13 -9.41
N HIS A 116 -7.79 16.46 -9.84
CA HIS A 116 -7.35 16.32 -11.25
C HIS A 116 -5.92 15.75 -11.29
N TYR A 117 -5.70 14.61 -10.65
CA TYR A 117 -4.42 13.91 -10.73
C TYR A 117 -4.33 13.09 -12.02
N GLU A 118 -3.20 13.18 -12.69
CA GLU A 118 -2.85 12.32 -13.82
C GLU A 118 -1.96 11.18 -13.35
N PHE A 119 -2.19 9.98 -13.89
CA PHE A 119 -1.38 8.81 -13.58
C PHE A 119 0.05 8.98 -14.11
N VAL A 120 1.05 8.62 -13.29
CA VAL A 120 2.46 8.65 -13.67
C VAL A 120 3.01 7.24 -13.90
N LYS A 121 2.98 6.39 -12.87
CA LYS A 121 3.48 5.01 -12.94
C LYS A 121 3.04 4.17 -11.76
N VAL A 122 2.90 2.86 -11.95
CA VAL A 122 2.89 1.91 -10.84
C VAL A 122 4.29 1.79 -10.24
N THR A 123 4.39 1.68 -8.91
CA THR A 123 5.68 1.58 -8.20
C THR A 123 5.84 0.27 -7.45
N LYS A 124 4.74 -0.31 -6.98
CA LYS A 124 4.71 -1.58 -6.26
C LYS A 124 3.29 -2.15 -6.29
N ALA A 125 3.17 -3.46 -6.33
CA ALA A 125 1.91 -4.13 -6.05
C ALA A 125 2.15 -5.43 -5.29
N ASN A 126 1.18 -5.79 -4.44
CA ASN A 126 1.09 -7.10 -3.81
C ASN A 126 -0.25 -7.71 -4.21
N TYR A 127 -0.37 -9.03 -4.16
CA TYR A 127 -1.62 -9.70 -4.47
C TYR A 127 -1.83 -10.96 -3.64
N TYR A 128 -3.08 -11.41 -3.59
CA TYR A 128 -3.44 -12.80 -3.30
C TYR A 128 -4.56 -13.25 -4.24
N ASN A 129 -4.64 -14.56 -4.46
CA ASN A 129 -5.74 -15.17 -5.21
C ASN A 129 -6.87 -15.55 -4.26
N SER A 130 -8.09 -15.11 -4.56
CA SER A 130 -9.29 -15.46 -3.81
C SER A 130 -9.73 -16.89 -4.14
N ALA A 131 -10.64 -17.43 -3.33
CA ALA A 131 -11.28 -18.73 -3.59
C ALA A 131 -12.21 -18.71 -4.83
N THR A 132 -12.49 -17.55 -5.42
CA THR A 132 -13.46 -17.34 -6.51
C THR A 132 -12.81 -17.00 -7.85
N ALA A 133 -11.56 -17.42 -8.06
CA ALA A 133 -10.77 -17.15 -9.26
C ALA A 133 -10.60 -15.65 -9.58
N ALA A 134 -10.67 -14.81 -8.55
CA ALA A 134 -10.35 -13.39 -8.64
C ALA A 134 -9.02 -13.13 -7.95
N THR A 135 -8.28 -12.14 -8.43
CA THR A 135 -7.06 -11.67 -7.80
C THR A 135 -7.35 -10.36 -7.10
N VAL A 136 -6.92 -10.25 -5.84
CA VAL A 136 -7.02 -9.02 -5.07
C VAL A 136 -5.65 -8.35 -5.08
N TYR A 137 -5.59 -7.19 -5.73
CA TYR A 137 -4.39 -6.38 -5.86
C TYR A 137 -4.36 -5.24 -4.84
N PHE A 138 -3.19 -5.02 -4.26
CA PHE A 138 -2.85 -3.89 -3.39
C PHE A 138 -1.80 -3.05 -4.12
N ILE A 139 -2.27 -2.09 -4.90
CA ILE A 139 -1.44 -1.35 -5.86
C ILE A 139 -1.00 -0.03 -5.23
N THR A 140 0.31 0.27 -5.31
CA THR A 140 0.88 1.59 -4.99
C THR A 140 1.42 2.22 -6.27
N TYR A 141 0.97 3.44 -6.57
CA TYR A 141 1.31 4.14 -7.81
C TYR A 141 1.44 5.64 -7.58
N GLN A 142 2.01 6.35 -8.54
CA GLN A 142 2.19 7.79 -8.50
C GLN A 142 1.16 8.51 -9.36
N GLY A 143 0.59 9.57 -8.82
CA GLY A 143 -0.27 10.51 -9.53
C GLY A 143 0.25 11.94 -9.35
N LYS A 144 0.19 12.75 -10.41
CA LYS A 144 0.64 14.15 -10.39
C LYS A 144 -0.52 15.06 -10.74
N ALA A 145 -0.81 16.04 -9.88
CA ALA A 145 -1.72 17.13 -10.23
C ALA A 145 -0.90 18.33 -10.73
N PRO A 146 -1.48 19.18 -11.60
CA PRO A 146 -0.81 20.39 -12.07
C PRO A 146 -0.35 21.35 -10.96
N SER A 147 -1.00 21.30 -9.79
CA SER A 147 -0.72 22.15 -8.64
C SER A 147 0.46 21.69 -7.77
N TYR A 148 1.02 20.51 -8.02
CA TYR A 148 2.16 19.98 -7.27
C TYR A 148 3.37 19.79 -8.18
N ASP A 149 4.55 20.21 -7.70
CA ASP A 149 5.81 20.01 -8.41
C ASP A 149 6.17 18.51 -8.52
N GLU A 150 5.95 17.79 -7.42
CA GLU A 150 6.28 16.36 -7.29
C GLU A 150 5.03 15.47 -7.35
N PRO A 151 5.14 14.27 -7.94
CA PRO A 151 4.11 13.25 -7.86
C PRO A 151 3.81 12.84 -6.41
N ARG A 152 2.56 12.45 -6.16
CA ARG A 152 2.11 11.89 -4.88
C ARG A 152 1.82 10.42 -5.02
N ASP A 153 2.08 9.67 -3.96
CA ASP A 153 1.77 8.24 -3.91
C ASP A 153 0.28 8.04 -3.62
N PHE A 154 -0.33 7.13 -4.36
CA PHE A 154 -1.68 6.63 -4.19
C PHE A 154 -1.64 5.14 -3.92
N ARG A 155 -2.65 4.65 -3.22
CA ARG A 155 -2.83 3.24 -2.88
C ARG A 155 -4.25 2.81 -3.22
N ALA A 156 -4.40 1.75 -4.01
CA ALA A 156 -5.68 1.21 -4.42
C ALA A 156 -5.80 -0.29 -4.15
N LYS A 157 -6.91 -0.70 -3.52
CA LYS A 157 -7.31 -2.11 -3.36
C LYS A 157 -8.31 -2.44 -4.48
N VAL A 158 -7.95 -3.38 -5.35
CA VAL A 158 -8.74 -3.74 -6.53
C VAL A 158 -8.97 -5.25 -6.56
N VAL A 159 -10.22 -5.66 -6.77
CA VAL A 159 -10.56 -7.05 -7.05
C VAL A 159 -10.74 -7.18 -8.56
N HIS A 160 -9.85 -7.96 -9.18
CA HIS A 160 -9.86 -8.18 -10.61
C HIS A 160 -10.20 -9.63 -10.94
N ASN A 161 -11.00 -9.83 -11.98
CA ASN A 161 -11.16 -11.11 -12.64
C ASN A 161 -11.18 -10.88 -14.15
N TYR A 162 -10.89 -11.94 -14.91
CA TYR A 162 -10.81 -11.83 -16.37
C TYR A 162 -12.17 -11.71 -17.06
N HIS A 163 -13.26 -12.11 -16.38
CA HIS A 163 -14.58 -12.25 -17.00
C HIS A 163 -15.56 -11.13 -16.63
N THR A 164 -15.23 -10.27 -15.67
CA THR A 164 -16.10 -9.16 -15.27
C THR A 164 -15.29 -7.88 -15.05
N PRO A 165 -15.93 -6.70 -15.06
CA PRO A 165 -15.23 -5.46 -14.75
C PRO A 165 -14.57 -5.51 -13.37
N ALA A 166 -13.39 -4.92 -13.25
CA ALA A 166 -12.68 -4.82 -11.97
C ALA A 166 -13.52 -4.05 -10.95
N LYS A 167 -13.48 -4.50 -9.69
CA LYS A 167 -14.10 -3.81 -8.56
C LYS A 167 -13.04 -3.00 -7.82
N TYR A 168 -13.25 -1.69 -7.76
CA TYR A 168 -12.37 -0.75 -7.06
C TYR A 168 -12.86 -0.57 -5.63
N ILE A 169 -12.22 -1.26 -4.69
CA ILE A 169 -12.64 -1.31 -3.28
C ILE A 169 -12.26 -0.03 -2.56
N SER A 170 -11.04 0.45 -2.79
CA SER A 170 -10.57 1.72 -2.24
C SER A 170 -9.51 2.34 -3.15
N CYS A 171 -9.41 3.66 -3.10
CA CYS A 171 -8.29 4.45 -3.60
C CYS A 171 -8.07 5.60 -2.62
N GLU A 172 -6.85 5.74 -2.10
CA GLU A 172 -6.47 6.80 -1.17
C GLU A 172 -5.09 7.35 -1.52
N MET A 173 -4.93 8.67 -1.39
CA MET A 173 -3.62 9.30 -1.42
C MET A 173 -2.85 8.92 -0.15
N LYS A 174 -1.62 8.42 -0.29
CA LYS A 174 -0.74 8.12 0.84
C LYS A 174 -0.35 9.45 1.51
N PRO A 175 -0.53 9.61 2.84
CA PRO A 175 -0.14 10.84 3.50
C PRO A 175 1.35 11.10 3.29
N CYS A 176 1.71 12.29 2.82
CA CYS A 176 3.11 12.72 2.84
C CYS A 176 3.57 12.77 4.29
N LYS A 177 4.73 12.17 4.59
CA LYS A 177 5.43 12.46 5.85
C LYS A 177 5.89 13.91 5.76
N ASN A 178 5.11 14.83 6.32
CA ASN A 178 5.46 16.24 6.33
C ASN A 178 6.81 16.42 7.05
N VAL A 179 7.87 16.74 6.29
CA VAL A 179 9.04 17.41 6.87
C VAL A 179 8.55 18.82 7.18
N HIS A 180 8.45 19.16 8.45
CA HIS A 180 7.99 20.47 8.91
C HIS A 180 8.73 21.58 8.14
N PHE A 181 7.99 22.37 7.36
CA PHE A 181 8.47 23.69 6.98
C PHE A 181 8.47 24.53 8.25
N ILE A 182 9.65 24.75 8.82
CA ILE A 182 9.86 25.78 9.82
C ILE A 182 9.72 27.10 9.06
N GLU A 183 8.57 27.76 9.20
CA GLU A 183 8.47 29.18 8.91
C GLU A 183 9.43 29.91 9.87
N ASN A 184 10.54 30.41 9.34
CA ASN A 184 11.38 31.37 10.04
C ASN A 184 10.61 32.70 10.11
N ALA A 185 9.74 32.84 11.11
CA ALA A 185 9.20 34.13 11.52
C ALA A 185 10.19 34.79 12.49
N GLU A 186 10.95 35.72 11.91
CA GLU A 186 11.31 37.03 12.47
C GLU A 186 12.22 37.10 13.71
N LYS A 187 13.44 37.60 13.44
CA LYS A 187 14.29 38.25 14.42
C LYS A 187 13.64 39.56 14.86
N GLU A 188 13.14 39.61 16.09
CA GLU A 188 13.12 40.86 16.85
C GLU A 188 14.04 40.73 18.07
N ASP A 189 15.26 41.22 17.89
CA ASP A 189 16.17 41.60 18.96
C ASP A 189 15.65 42.89 19.61
N VAL A 190 14.96 42.80 20.75
CA VAL A 190 14.95 43.88 21.74
C VAL A 190 15.17 43.30 23.15
N LYS A 191 16.31 43.70 23.72
CA LYS A 191 16.84 43.32 25.02
C LYS A 191 15.90 43.71 26.17
N ARG A 192 15.62 42.73 27.06
CA ARG A 192 15.80 42.72 28.53
C ARG A 192 15.94 44.12 29.19
N THR A 193 15.15 44.54 30.19
CA THR A 193 15.05 44.00 31.57
C THR A 193 14.08 44.87 32.38
N LYS A 194 13.14 44.28 33.13
CA LYS A 194 12.61 44.88 34.39
C LYS A 194 13.63 44.55 35.49
N VAL A 195 14.04 45.46 36.38
CA VAL A 195 13.36 45.75 37.66
C VAL A 195 14.08 46.82 38.55
N TYR A 196 13.25 47.47 39.39
CA TYR A 196 13.41 48.13 40.72
C TYR A 196 14.05 49.53 40.91
N GLU A 197 13.18 50.40 41.46
CA GLU A 197 13.33 51.43 42.53
C GLU A 197 14.58 52.33 42.61
N ILE A 198 14.35 53.65 42.70
CA ILE A 198 14.55 54.45 43.93
C ILE A 198 13.88 55.83 43.74
N SER A 199 13.08 56.20 44.74
CA SER A 199 12.40 57.47 44.97
C SER A 199 13.36 58.64 45.15
N PHE A 200 12.97 59.87 44.78
CA PHE A 200 13.14 61.05 45.64
C PHE A 200 12.16 62.19 45.28
N PHE A 201 11.63 62.76 46.37
CA PHE A 201 10.65 63.83 46.53
C PHE A 201 11.14 65.21 46.07
N PHE A 202 10.21 66.06 45.59
CA PHE A 202 9.99 67.49 45.90
C PHE A 202 8.65 67.84 45.22
N CYS A 203 7.57 68.30 45.86
CA CYS A 203 7.35 69.04 47.11
C CYS A 203 6.21 68.44 47.92
#